data_AF-A0A085AR21-F1
#
_entry.id   AF-A0A085AR21-F1
#
_cell.length_a   1.000
_cell.length_b   1.000
_cell.length_c   1.000
_cell.angle_alpha   90.00
_cell.angle_beta   90.00
_cell.angle_gamma   90.00
#
_symmetry.space_group_name_H-M   'P 1'
#
loop_
_entity.id
_entity.type
_entity.pdbx_description
1 polymer ?
#
loop_
_entity_poly.entity_id
_entity_poly.type
_entity_poly.pdbx_seq_one_letter_code
_entity_poly.pdbx_strand_id
1 'polypeptide(L)'
;MINRAQPKAAPDHEKIRDAVRAWSSALDNQDVVSALIINEYREQGGTAISFPEDISRARQKLFRFLDNAFDTERYRENIRELTPAIMSVLPLEFRGRLAGEDSFMSRLAAMEKELSEAKRAVMLNAPKHQKLKELSEGIVSVFRVDPDLAGPLMAMVTSMMGMM
;
A
#
# COMPACT_ATOMS: atom_id res chain seq x y z
N MET A 1 25.29 12.80 7.46
CA MET A 1 25.18 11.33 7.33
C MET A 1 23.99 11.05 6.45
N ILE A 2 24.21 10.41 5.30
CA ILE A 2 23.16 10.11 4.30
C ILE A 2 22.32 8.96 4.87
N ASN A 3 21.05 9.25 5.17
CA ASN A 3 20.09 8.25 5.59
C ASN A 3 19.77 7.38 4.37
N ARG A 4 20.48 6.25 4.24
CA ARG A 4 20.27 5.28 3.17
C ARG A 4 18.92 4.63 3.48
N ALA A 5 17.86 5.10 2.79
CA ALA A 5 16.55 4.48 2.82
C ALA A 5 16.74 2.97 2.63
N GLN A 6 16.52 2.20 3.68
CA GLN A 6 16.48 0.75 3.56
C GLN A 6 15.41 0.45 2.51
N PRO A 7 15.69 -0.41 1.50
CA PRO A 7 14.66 -0.81 0.56
C PRO A 7 13.54 -1.44 1.38
N LYS A 8 12.38 -0.79 1.37
CA LYS A 8 11.15 -1.31 1.96
C LYS A 8 10.99 -2.74 1.43
N ALA A 9 10.90 -3.71 2.33
CA ALA A 9 10.80 -5.12 1.94
C ALA A 9 9.71 -5.24 0.86
N ALA A 10 10.06 -5.86 -0.28
CA ALA A 10 9.11 -6.06 -1.37
C ALA A 10 7.85 -6.73 -0.80
N PRO A 11 6.64 -6.34 -1.25
CA PRO A 11 5.42 -7.00 -0.82
C PRO A 11 5.54 -8.51 -1.00
N ASP A 12 5.01 -9.26 -0.03
CA ASP A 12 5.04 -10.70 -0.08
C ASP A 12 4.35 -11.22 -1.35
N HIS A 13 4.86 -12.31 -1.92
CA HIS A 13 4.38 -12.91 -3.16
C HIS A 13 2.88 -13.16 -3.11
N GLU A 14 2.39 -13.68 -1.99
CA GLU A 14 0.98 -13.99 -1.78
C GLU A 14 0.11 -12.74 -1.85
N LYS A 15 0.57 -11.62 -1.25
CA LYS A 15 -0.15 -10.35 -1.31
C LYS A 15 -0.22 -9.81 -2.74
N ILE A 16 0.86 -9.92 -3.49
CA ILE A 16 0.91 -9.53 -4.90
C ILE A 16 -0.08 -10.37 -5.72
N ARG A 17 -0.06 -11.70 -5.55
CA ARG A 17 -1.03 -12.61 -6.17
C ARG A 17 -2.46 -12.20 -5.86
N ASP A 18 -2.77 -11.99 -4.58
CA ASP A 18 -4.13 -11.70 -4.13
C ASP A 18 -4.62 -10.33 -4.64
N ALA A 19 -3.75 -9.32 -4.68
CA ALA A 19 -4.07 -8.02 -5.25
C ALA A 19 -4.36 -8.09 -6.76
N VAL A 20 -3.52 -8.79 -7.53
CA VAL A 20 -3.71 -8.95 -8.98
C VAL A 20 -4.95 -9.79 -9.30
N ARG A 21 -5.23 -10.84 -8.49
CA ARG A 21 -6.45 -11.66 -8.62
C ARG A 21 -7.71 -10.85 -8.33
N ALA A 22 -7.71 -10.06 -7.25
CA ALA A 22 -8.82 -9.18 -6.91
C ALA A 22 -9.08 -8.15 -8.02
N TRP A 23 -8.03 -7.52 -8.54
CA TRP A 23 -8.13 -6.59 -9.65
C TRP A 23 -8.71 -7.25 -10.91
N SER A 24 -8.21 -8.44 -11.27
CA SER A 24 -8.70 -9.18 -12.43
C SER A 24 -10.16 -9.61 -12.31
N SER A 25 -10.57 -10.00 -11.10
CA SER A 25 -11.96 -10.35 -10.82
C SER A 25 -12.89 -9.14 -10.88
N ALA A 26 -12.44 -7.97 -10.44
CA ALA A 26 -13.24 -6.75 -10.46
C ALA A 26 -13.52 -6.25 -11.90
N LEU A 27 -12.57 -6.47 -12.81
CA LEU A 27 -12.72 -6.12 -14.23
C LEU A 27 -13.38 -7.22 -15.08
N ASP A 28 -13.57 -8.42 -14.52
CA ASP A 28 -13.97 -9.64 -15.26
C ASP A 28 -13.12 -9.88 -16.52
N ASN A 29 -11.84 -9.48 -16.50
CA ASN A 29 -10.97 -9.52 -17.67
C ASN A 29 -9.48 -9.63 -17.29
N GLN A 30 -8.98 -10.86 -17.27
CA GLN A 30 -7.56 -11.14 -16.99
C GLN A 30 -6.62 -10.72 -18.12
N ASP A 31 -7.09 -10.64 -19.36
CA ASP A 31 -6.25 -10.26 -20.51
C ASP A 31 -5.85 -8.79 -20.43
N VAL A 32 -6.80 -7.91 -20.06
CA VAL A 32 -6.54 -6.48 -19.85
C VAL A 32 -5.53 -6.26 -18.72
N VAL A 33 -5.74 -6.91 -17.57
CA VAL A 33 -4.80 -6.81 -16.43
C VAL A 33 -3.41 -7.31 -16.80
N SER A 34 -3.33 -8.45 -17.50
CA SER A 34 -2.05 -9.00 -17.94
C SER A 34 -1.34 -8.10 -18.92
N ALA A 35 -2.06 -7.53 -19.90
CA ALA A 35 -1.50 -6.60 -20.86
C ALA A 35 -0.92 -5.36 -20.18
N LEU A 36 -1.63 -4.76 -19.23
CA LEU A 36 -1.16 -3.60 -18.48
C LEU A 36 0.14 -3.89 -17.72
N ILE A 37 0.18 -5.00 -16.97
CA ILE A 37 1.38 -5.38 -16.20
C ILE A 37 2.57 -5.66 -17.11
N ILE A 38 2.36 -6.41 -18.20
CA ILE A 38 3.43 -6.83 -19.10
C ILE A 38 3.96 -5.66 -19.93
N ASN A 39 3.08 -4.77 -20.38
CA ASN A 39 3.49 -3.56 -21.10
C ASN A 39 4.29 -2.63 -20.19
N GLU A 40 3.80 -2.38 -18.98
CA GLU A 40 4.55 -1.60 -17.98
C GLU A 40 5.92 -2.21 -17.68
N TYR A 41 6.00 -3.54 -17.52
CA TYR A 41 7.28 -4.23 -17.30
C TYR A 41 8.27 -3.98 -18.45
N ARG A 42 7.80 -4.00 -19.70
CA ARG A 42 8.62 -3.70 -20.88
C ARG A 42 9.01 -2.22 -20.93
N GLU A 43 8.09 -1.32 -20.62
CA GLU A 43 8.34 0.14 -20.59
C GLU A 43 9.36 0.52 -19.51
N GLN A 44 9.36 -0.18 -18.38
CA GLN A 44 10.38 -0.05 -17.34
C GLN A 44 11.73 -0.70 -17.71
N GLY A 45 11.89 -1.25 -18.92
CA GLY A 45 13.13 -1.86 -19.41
C GLY A 45 13.34 -3.31 -18.95
N GLY A 46 12.30 -3.99 -18.49
CA GLY A 46 12.36 -5.36 -18.03
C GLY A 46 12.74 -6.36 -19.13
N THR A 47 13.87 -7.05 -18.96
CA THR A 47 14.38 -8.03 -19.93
C THR A 47 14.59 -9.44 -19.36
N ALA A 48 14.56 -9.58 -18.03
CA ALA A 48 14.79 -10.86 -17.34
C ALA A 48 13.69 -11.91 -17.64
N ILE A 49 12.47 -11.47 -17.93
CA ILE A 49 11.33 -12.34 -18.22
C ILE A 49 10.87 -12.13 -19.66
N SER A 50 11.04 -13.16 -20.48
CA SER A 50 10.49 -13.17 -21.84
C SER A 50 9.01 -13.54 -21.82
N PHE A 51 8.11 -12.62 -22.19
CA PHE A 51 6.69 -12.91 -22.40
C PHE A 51 6.39 -13.15 -23.89
N PRO A 52 5.58 -14.17 -24.23
CA PRO A 52 5.06 -14.34 -25.59
C PRO A 52 4.30 -13.10 -26.09
N GLU A 53 4.24 -12.90 -27.41
CA GLU A 53 3.42 -11.83 -28.02
C GLU A 53 1.92 -12.14 -27.95
N ASP A 54 1.55 -13.42 -28.00
CA ASP A 54 0.17 -13.85 -27.83
C ASP A 54 -0.33 -13.58 -26.40
N ILE A 55 -1.36 -12.75 -26.27
CA ILE A 55 -1.87 -12.29 -24.97
C ILE A 55 -2.38 -13.44 -24.10
N SER A 56 -3.02 -14.45 -24.69
CA SER A 56 -3.56 -15.59 -23.94
C SER A 56 -2.43 -16.40 -23.29
N ARG A 57 -1.36 -16.68 -24.05
CA ARG A 57 -0.15 -17.34 -23.53
C ARG A 57 0.61 -16.48 -22.53
N ALA A 58 0.68 -15.17 -22.77
CA ALA A 58 1.34 -14.22 -21.87
C ALA A 58 0.61 -14.14 -20.52
N ARG A 59 -0.72 -14.02 -20.53
CA ARG A 59 -1.60 -14.13 -19.35
C ARG A 59 -1.36 -15.43 -18.62
N GLN A 60 -1.47 -16.58 -19.31
CA GLN A 60 -1.29 -17.89 -18.68
C GLN A 60 0.07 -18.00 -17.97
N LYS A 61 1.13 -17.47 -18.59
CA LYS A 61 2.47 -17.43 -18.00
C LYS A 61 2.53 -16.55 -16.75
N LEU A 62 1.96 -15.34 -16.79
CA LEU A 62 1.90 -14.42 -15.66
C LEU A 62 1.17 -15.05 -14.47
N PHE A 63 -0.05 -15.57 -14.70
CA PHE A 63 -0.83 -16.20 -13.63
C PHE A 63 -0.18 -17.47 -13.09
N ARG A 64 0.53 -18.24 -13.93
CA ARG A 64 1.31 -19.37 -13.43
C ARG A 64 2.43 -18.95 -12.47
N PHE A 65 3.07 -17.81 -12.71
CA PHE A 65 4.05 -17.25 -11.77
C PHE A 65 3.38 -16.78 -10.48
N LEU A 66 2.25 -16.07 -10.58
CA LEU A 66 1.51 -15.58 -9.41
C LEU A 66 0.97 -16.72 -8.54
N ASP A 67 0.41 -17.76 -9.16
CA ASP A 67 -0.19 -18.88 -8.43
C ASP A 67 0.87 -19.75 -7.76
N ASN A 68 2.04 -19.90 -8.41
CA ASN A 68 3.18 -20.67 -7.92
C ASN A 68 2.77 -22.00 -7.24
N ALA A 69 1.96 -22.81 -7.93
CA ALA A 69 1.34 -24.01 -7.36
C ALA A 69 2.34 -25.05 -6.78
N PHE A 70 3.61 -24.99 -7.18
CA PHE A 70 4.69 -25.87 -6.72
C PHE A 70 5.69 -25.18 -5.77
N ASP A 71 5.36 -23.98 -5.29
CA ASP A 71 6.18 -23.16 -4.38
C ASP A 71 7.67 -23.04 -4.80
N THR A 72 7.89 -22.68 -6.05
CA THR A 72 9.25 -22.56 -6.60
C THR A 72 9.83 -21.16 -6.36
N GLU A 73 11.08 -21.09 -5.89
CA GLU A 73 11.77 -19.80 -5.66
C GLU A 73 11.92 -19.00 -6.95
N ARG A 74 12.15 -19.68 -8.08
CA ARG A 74 12.23 -19.04 -9.40
C ARG A 74 10.97 -18.21 -9.74
N TYR A 75 9.79 -18.68 -9.35
CA TYR A 75 8.56 -17.91 -9.60
C TYR A 75 8.42 -16.75 -8.63
N ARG A 76 8.89 -16.90 -7.38
CA ARG A 76 9.00 -15.77 -6.44
C ARG A 76 9.95 -14.70 -6.97
N GLU A 77 11.10 -15.09 -7.52
CA GLU A 77 12.04 -14.18 -8.19
C GLU A 77 11.40 -13.48 -9.39
N ASN A 78 10.70 -14.22 -10.26
CA ASN A 78 9.98 -13.60 -11.38
C ASN A 78 8.92 -12.58 -10.89
N ILE A 79 8.21 -12.87 -9.80
CA ILE A 79 7.25 -11.92 -9.21
C ILE A 79 7.97 -10.72 -8.60
N ARG A 80 9.13 -10.89 -7.95
CA ARG A 80 9.96 -9.77 -7.46
C ARG A 80 10.38 -8.86 -8.61
N GLU A 81 10.81 -9.42 -9.75
CA GLU A 81 11.13 -8.67 -10.97
C GLU A 81 9.92 -7.93 -11.55
N LEU A 82 8.72 -8.52 -11.47
CA LEU A 82 7.47 -7.90 -11.93
C LEU A 82 6.88 -6.89 -10.94
N THR A 83 7.30 -6.92 -9.68
CA THR A 83 6.70 -6.11 -8.60
C THR A 83 6.68 -4.61 -8.92
N PRO A 84 7.76 -3.98 -9.43
CA PRO A 84 7.74 -2.56 -9.78
C PRO A 84 6.68 -2.21 -10.83
N ALA A 85 6.53 -3.05 -11.86
CA ALA A 85 5.53 -2.88 -12.90
C ALA A 85 4.10 -3.05 -12.34
N ILE A 86 3.87 -4.11 -11.57
CA ILE A 86 2.57 -4.36 -10.92
C ILE A 86 2.18 -3.17 -10.04
N MET A 87 3.10 -2.65 -9.22
CA MET A 87 2.85 -1.52 -8.33
C MET A 87 2.49 -0.23 -9.08
N SER A 88 3.11 -0.02 -10.24
CA SER A 88 2.86 1.15 -11.10
C SER A 88 1.41 1.16 -11.62
N VAL A 89 0.95 0.02 -12.17
CA VAL A 89 -0.37 -0.08 -12.82
C VAL A 89 -1.51 -0.51 -11.88
N LEU A 90 -1.22 -1.03 -10.69
CA LEU A 90 -2.25 -1.52 -9.77
C LEU A 90 -3.15 -0.36 -9.29
N PRO A 91 -4.48 -0.42 -9.52
CA PRO A 91 -5.40 0.61 -9.07
C PRO A 91 -5.37 0.82 -7.55
N LEU A 92 -5.57 2.07 -7.11
CA LEU A 92 -5.44 2.47 -5.70
C LEU A 92 -6.32 1.64 -4.76
N GLU A 93 -7.52 1.27 -5.19
CA GLU A 93 -8.48 0.44 -4.44
C GLU A 93 -7.97 -0.97 -4.11
N PHE A 94 -7.00 -1.51 -4.86
CA PHE A 94 -6.39 -2.81 -4.59
C PHE A 94 -5.06 -2.72 -3.83
N ARG A 95 -4.42 -1.55 -3.77
CA ARG A 95 -3.11 -1.37 -3.10
C ARG A 95 -3.16 -1.67 -1.60
N GLY A 96 -4.32 -1.51 -0.97
CA GLY A 96 -4.53 -1.89 0.44
C GLY A 96 -4.26 -3.38 0.73
N ARG A 97 -4.34 -4.25 -0.27
CA ARG A 97 -4.04 -5.69 -0.13
C ARG A 97 -2.53 -5.99 -0.05
N LEU A 98 -1.70 -5.06 -0.51
CA LEU A 98 -0.23 -5.19 -0.48
C LEU A 98 0.38 -4.75 0.85
N ALA A 99 -0.45 -4.29 1.78
CA ALA A 99 -0.03 -3.60 2.96
C ALA A 99 0.32 -4.59 4.10
N GLY A 100 1.42 -4.33 4.83
CA GLY A 100 1.85 -5.10 6.01
C GLY A 100 0.98 -4.86 7.25
N GLU A 101 1.22 -5.61 8.34
CA GLU A 101 0.50 -5.42 9.62
C GLU A 101 0.60 -3.95 10.13
N ASP A 102 1.72 -3.26 9.88
CA ASP A 102 1.85 -1.80 10.02
C ASP A 102 1.83 -1.08 8.66
N SER A 103 0.66 -1.10 8.03
CA SER A 103 0.44 -0.44 6.74
C SER A 103 -0.09 0.98 6.88
N PHE A 104 0.00 1.75 5.79
CA PHE A 104 -0.74 3.01 5.65
C PHE A 104 -2.23 2.83 6.01
N MET A 105 -2.85 1.74 5.57
CA MET A 105 -4.25 1.45 5.89
C MET A 105 -4.46 1.15 7.37
N SER A 106 -3.56 0.39 8.01
CA SER A 106 -3.60 0.13 9.47
C SER A 106 -3.50 1.44 10.25
N ARG A 107 -2.59 2.35 9.85
CA ARG A 107 -2.42 3.66 10.50
C ARG A 107 -3.57 4.61 10.24
N LEU A 108 -4.15 4.58 9.03
CA LEU A 108 -5.34 5.33 8.69
C LEU A 108 -6.55 4.86 9.51
N ALA A 109 -6.75 3.55 9.63
CA ALA A 109 -7.82 2.96 10.44
C ALA A 109 -7.67 3.31 11.92
N ALA A 110 -6.44 3.26 12.45
CA ALA A 110 -6.15 3.71 13.81
C ALA A 110 -6.49 5.20 13.98
N MET A 111 -6.06 6.06 13.06
CA MET A 111 -6.41 7.49 13.10
C MET A 111 -7.93 7.72 13.08
N GLU A 112 -8.66 7.05 12.18
CA GLU A 112 -10.13 7.19 12.11
C GLU A 112 -10.81 6.75 13.41
N LYS A 113 -10.31 5.70 14.06
CA LYS A 113 -10.81 5.26 15.35
C LYS A 113 -10.61 6.33 16.43
N GLU A 114 -9.38 6.82 16.61
CA GLU A 114 -9.05 7.83 17.64
C GLU A 114 -9.81 9.15 17.40
N LEU A 115 -9.92 9.59 16.13
CA LEU A 115 -10.73 10.77 15.79
C LEU A 115 -12.22 10.57 16.06
N SER A 116 -12.74 9.35 15.89
CA SER A 116 -14.14 9.02 16.21
C SER A 116 -14.40 9.03 17.71
N GLU A 117 -13.46 8.54 18.52
CA GLU A 117 -13.52 8.59 19.99
C GLU A 117 -13.47 10.05 20.50
N ALA A 118 -12.60 10.87 19.91
CA ALA A 118 -12.55 12.31 20.17
C ALA A 118 -13.87 13.03 19.84
N LYS A 119 -14.44 12.79 18.64
CA LYS A 119 -15.75 13.33 18.23
C LYS A 119 -16.84 12.92 19.21
N ARG A 120 -16.86 11.66 19.63
CA ARG A 120 -17.82 11.12 20.60
C ARG A 120 -17.69 11.79 21.96
N ALA A 121 -16.47 11.98 22.47
CA ALA A 121 -16.23 12.65 23.74
C ALA A 121 -16.75 14.10 23.76
N VAL A 122 -16.59 14.82 22.65
CA VAL A 122 -17.15 16.16 22.48
C VAL A 122 -18.68 16.12 22.39
N MET A 123 -19.23 15.26 21.52
CA MET A 123 -20.68 15.14 21.28
C MET A 123 -21.45 14.77 22.54
N LEU A 124 -20.92 13.87 23.36
CA LEU A 124 -21.54 13.43 24.62
C LEU A 124 -21.22 14.35 25.80
N ASN A 125 -20.56 15.49 25.56
CA ASN A 125 -20.10 16.42 26.58
C ASN A 125 -19.39 15.72 27.75
N ALA A 126 -18.45 14.83 27.44
CA ALA A 126 -17.68 14.10 28.44
C ALA A 126 -16.94 15.06 29.41
N PRO A 127 -16.52 14.59 30.60
CA PRO A 127 -15.71 15.37 31.53
C PRO A 127 -14.47 15.99 30.86
N LYS A 128 -14.04 17.17 31.35
CA LYS A 128 -12.93 17.93 30.74
C LYS A 128 -11.65 17.10 30.54
N HIS A 129 -11.26 16.30 31.54
CA HIS A 129 -10.06 15.47 31.45
C HIS A 129 -10.18 14.38 30.38
N GLN A 130 -11.38 13.81 30.21
CA GLN A 130 -11.63 12.81 29.17
C GLN A 130 -11.61 13.45 27.80
N LYS A 131 -12.27 14.61 27.60
CA LYS A 131 -12.18 15.36 26.34
C LYS A 131 -10.73 15.69 25.98
N LEU A 132 -9.92 16.13 26.95
CA LEU A 132 -8.51 16.44 26.73
C LEU A 132 -7.72 15.21 26.28
N LYS A 133 -7.92 14.05 26.93
CA LYS A 133 -7.29 12.78 26.55
C LYS A 133 -7.64 12.41 25.11
N GLU A 134 -8.92 12.26 24.80
CA GLU A 134 -9.36 11.74 23.49
C GLU A 134 -8.99 12.71 22.35
N LEU A 135 -9.09 14.03 22.57
CA LEU A 135 -8.63 15.02 21.58
C LEU A 135 -7.12 14.96 21.35
N SER A 136 -6.33 14.73 22.40
CA SER A 136 -4.88 14.61 22.30
C SER A 136 -4.48 13.33 21.56
N GLU A 137 -5.12 12.20 21.85
CA GLU A 137 -4.90 10.93 21.14
C GLU A 137 -5.28 11.04 19.65
N GLY A 138 -6.41 11.69 19.36
CA GLY A 138 -6.83 12.04 18.00
C GLY A 138 -5.77 12.87 17.25
N ILE A 139 -5.27 13.96 17.85
CA ILE A 139 -4.20 14.79 17.26
C ILE A 139 -2.93 13.97 17.01
N VAL A 140 -2.47 13.19 18.01
CA VAL A 140 -1.27 12.36 17.88
C VAL A 140 -1.42 11.33 16.76
N SER A 141 -2.60 10.75 16.59
CA SER A 141 -2.87 9.75 15.55
C SER A 141 -2.70 10.31 14.14
N VAL A 142 -3.02 11.58 13.90
CA VAL A 142 -2.89 12.24 12.58
C VAL A 142 -1.42 12.30 12.15
N PHE A 143 -0.50 12.61 13.07
CA PHE A 143 0.94 12.63 12.79
C PHE A 143 1.50 11.24 12.46
N ARG A 144 0.81 10.16 12.84
CA ARG A 144 1.28 8.78 12.61
C ARG A 144 0.89 8.24 11.24
N VAL A 145 -0.07 8.83 10.54
CA VAL A 145 -0.55 8.34 9.22
C VAL A 145 0.61 8.24 8.23
N ASP A 146 1.38 9.33 8.12
CA ASP A 146 2.61 9.41 7.34
C ASP A 146 3.79 9.83 8.23
N PRO A 147 4.60 8.87 8.71
CA PRO A 147 5.72 9.15 9.60
C PRO A 147 6.77 10.10 9.03
N ASP A 148 6.94 10.13 7.70
CA ASP A 148 7.91 11.02 7.05
C ASP A 148 7.49 12.49 7.15
N LEU A 149 6.18 12.74 7.28
CA LEU A 149 5.60 14.06 7.44
C LEU A 149 5.45 14.51 8.90
N ALA A 150 5.66 13.62 9.87
CA ALA A 150 5.45 13.92 11.29
C ALA A 150 6.30 15.12 11.76
N GLY A 151 7.58 15.16 11.40
CA GLY A 151 8.48 16.27 11.73
C GLY A 151 8.05 17.61 11.12
N PRO A 152 7.88 17.69 9.79
CA PRO A 152 7.35 18.89 9.13
C PRO A 152 6.00 19.36 9.68
N LEU A 153 5.05 18.45 9.92
CA LEU A 153 3.74 18.78 10.47
C LEU A 153 3.85 19.33 11.89
N MET A 154 4.67 18.73 12.75
CA MET A 154 4.89 19.23 14.12
C MET A 154 5.50 20.63 14.09
N ALA A 155 6.49 20.88 13.23
CA ALA A 155 7.10 22.20 13.09
C ALA A 155 6.08 23.26 12.64
N MET A 156 5.19 22.94 11.70
CA MET A 156 4.09 23.82 11.28
C MET A 156 3.13 24.11 12.43
N VAL A 157 2.67 23.08 13.16
CA VAL A 157 1.75 23.25 14.30
C VAL A 157 2.40 24.08 15.41
N THR A 158 3.66 23.79 15.77
CA THR A 158 4.40 24.56 16.78
C THR A 158 4.56 26.01 16.37
N SER A 159 4.86 26.28 15.09
CA SER A 159 4.97 27.66 14.58
C SER A 159 3.63 28.40 14.64
N MET A 160 2.53 27.75 14.24
CA MET A 160 1.18 28.31 14.32
C MET A 160 0.74 28.60 15.75
N MET A 161 1.04 27.69 16.69
CA MET A 161 0.64 27.82 18.09
C MET A 161 1.57 28.74 18.91
N GLY A 162 2.84 28.87 18.52
CA GLY A 162 3.81 29.79 19.13
C GLY A 162 3.69 31.24 18.64
N MET A 163 2.80 31.51 17.68
CA MET A 163 2.40 32.86 17.28
C MET A 163 1.20 33.41 18.09
N MET A 164 0.71 32.66 19.09
CA MET A 164 -0.31 33.12 20.05
C MET A 164 0.29 33.70 21.32
#